data_AF-A0AAF0QEU2-F1
#
_entry.id   AF-A0AAF0QEU2-F1
#
_cell.length_a   1.000
_cell.length_b   1.000
_cell.length_c   1.000
_cell.angle_alpha   90.00
_cell.angle_beta   90.00
_cell.angle_gamma   90.00
#
_symmetry.space_group_name_H-M   'P 1'
#
loop_
_entity.id
_entity.type
_entity.pdbx_description
1 polymer ?
#
loop_
_entity_poly.entity_id
_entity_poly.type
_entity_poly.pdbx_seq_one_letter_code
_entity_poly.pdbx_strand_id
1 'polypeptide(L)'
;MGVKENCRNELRAAVRQLSDRCLYSASKWAAEQLVGIEQDPAKYTPSHTRFQRGSSSIRRRFRTATEAAFTSTPAAGVSHVATPTVPEDDNEAIDSDFYLLAKSYFDCREYRRATHVLRDQTGKKAVFLRCYALFLVCLLSSFLPICT
;
A
#
# COMPACT_ATOMS: atom_id res chain seq x y z
N MET A 1 -15.40 17.17 -9.20
CA MET A 1 -14.14 17.64 -8.57
C MET A 1 -13.87 16.97 -7.21
N GLY A 2 -14.91 16.59 -6.43
CA GLY A 2 -14.73 15.94 -5.11
C GLY A 2 -14.10 14.55 -5.11
N VAL A 3 -14.52 13.63 -5.99
CA VAL A 3 -14.04 12.22 -5.98
C VAL A 3 -12.51 12.11 -6.10
N LYS A 4 -11.88 12.90 -6.99
CA LYS A 4 -10.41 12.90 -7.14
C LYS A 4 -9.69 13.35 -5.87
N GLU A 5 -10.27 14.29 -5.12
CA GLU A 5 -9.69 14.78 -3.86
C GLU A 5 -9.88 13.75 -2.73
N ASN A 6 -11.04 13.08 -2.67
CA ASN A 6 -11.26 11.95 -1.76
C ASN A 6 -10.24 10.83 -2.00
N CYS A 7 -10.06 10.38 -3.25
CA CYS A 7 -9.06 9.36 -3.58
C CYS A 7 -7.63 9.79 -3.19
N ARG A 8 -7.31 11.07 -3.35
CA ARG A 8 -5.99 11.61 -2.99
C ARG A 8 -5.75 11.55 -1.47
N ASN A 9 -6.77 11.86 -0.69
CA ASN A 9 -6.70 11.81 0.78
C ASN A 9 -6.64 10.37 1.29
N GLU A 10 -7.42 9.46 0.69
CA GLU A 10 -7.35 8.03 0.97
C GLU A 10 -5.96 7.45 0.69
N LEU A 11 -5.35 7.79 -0.45
CA LEU A 11 -3.99 7.35 -0.77
C LEU A 11 -2.95 7.88 0.23
N ARG A 12 -3.09 9.12 0.71
CA ARG A 12 -2.21 9.64 1.78
C ARG A 12 -2.36 8.89 3.09
N ALA A 13 -3.59 8.59 3.49
CA ALA A 13 -3.85 7.80 4.68
C ALA A 13 -3.24 6.39 4.54
N ALA A 14 -3.45 5.74 3.39
CA ALA A 14 -2.89 4.43 3.09
C ALA A 14 -1.35 4.42 3.13
N VAL A 15 -0.68 5.41 2.52
CA VAL A 15 0.79 5.52 2.57
C VAL A 15 1.30 5.57 4.01
N ARG A 16 0.64 6.34 4.89
CA ARG A 16 1.01 6.41 6.32
C ARG A 16 0.79 5.07 7.00
N GLN A 17 -0.43 4.54 6.94
CA GLN A 17 -0.83 3.30 7.60
C GLN A 17 -0.01 2.07 7.17
N LEU A 18 0.38 2.01 5.89
CA LEU A 18 1.22 0.94 5.34
C LEU A 18 2.69 1.08 5.75
N SER A 19 3.23 2.31 5.73
CA SER A 19 4.60 2.59 6.20
C SER A 19 4.75 2.27 7.69
N ASP A 20 3.74 2.64 8.46
CA ASP A 20 3.56 2.33 9.88
C ASP A 20 3.44 0.84 10.17
N ARG A 21 3.28 -0.02 9.16
CA ARG A 21 3.24 -1.47 9.32
C ARG A 21 4.41 -2.15 8.61
N CYS A 22 5.39 -1.36 8.16
CA CYS A 22 6.54 -1.80 7.38
C CYS A 22 6.16 -2.53 6.08
N LEU A 23 4.98 -2.25 5.52
CA LEU A 23 4.49 -2.79 4.25
C LEU A 23 5.02 -1.96 3.08
N TYR A 24 6.34 -1.93 2.93
CA TYR A 24 7.05 -0.99 2.06
C TYR A 24 6.64 -1.06 0.59
N SER A 25 6.42 -2.27 0.04
CA SER A 25 6.00 -2.43 -1.36
C SER A 25 4.62 -1.82 -1.63
N ALA A 26 3.66 -2.05 -0.72
CA ALA A 26 2.31 -1.51 -0.85
C ALA A 26 2.28 0.01 -0.63
N SER A 27 3.03 0.50 0.37
CA SER A 27 3.17 1.94 0.63
C SER A 27 3.78 2.67 -0.58
N LYS A 28 4.85 2.11 -1.15
CA LYS A 28 5.50 2.64 -2.36
C LYS A 28 4.52 2.72 -3.52
N TRP A 29 3.78 1.63 -3.78
CA TRP A 29 2.79 1.62 -4.84
C TRP A 29 1.69 2.68 -4.62
N ALA A 30 1.16 2.80 -3.40
CA ALA A 30 0.17 3.83 -3.08
C ALA A 30 0.72 5.26 -3.30
N ALA A 31 2.00 5.48 -2.98
CA ALA A 31 2.67 6.75 -3.23
C ALA A 31 2.88 7.02 -4.74
N GLU A 32 3.23 6.00 -5.53
CA GLU A 32 3.31 6.11 -7.00
C GLU A 32 1.94 6.51 -7.60
N GLN A 33 0.85 5.88 -7.15
CA GLN A 33 -0.51 6.23 -7.57
C GLN A 33 -0.88 7.67 -7.16
N LEU A 34 -0.50 8.10 -5.96
CA LEU A 34 -0.76 9.45 -5.46
C LEU A 34 -0.09 10.53 -6.32
N VAL A 35 1.15 10.29 -6.76
CA VAL A 35 1.89 11.20 -7.66
C VAL A 35 1.31 11.19 -9.07
N GLY A 36 0.76 10.06 -9.51
CA GLY A 36 0.16 9.90 -10.85
C GLY A 36 -1.21 10.54 -11.04
N ILE A 37 -1.92 10.93 -9.98
CA ILE A 37 -3.20 11.65 -10.10
C ILE A 37 -2.93 13.08 -10.56
N GLU A 38 -3.28 13.39 -11.82
CA GLU A 38 -3.18 14.74 -12.37
C GLU A 38 -3.86 15.75 -11.45
N GLN A 39 -3.09 16.75 -11.02
CA GLN A 39 -3.61 17.92 -10.33
C GLN A 39 -4.37 18.78 -11.33
N ASP A 40 -5.47 19.38 -10.86
CA ASP A 40 -6.27 20.31 -11.65
C ASP A 40 -5.35 21.40 -12.27
N PRO A 41 -5.26 21.51 -13.61
CA PRO A 41 -4.33 22.42 -14.28
C PRO A 41 -4.57 23.89 -13.89
N ALA A 42 -5.75 24.23 -13.36
CA ALA A 42 -6.05 25.57 -12.87
C ALA A 42 -5.25 25.98 -11.61
N LYS A 43 -4.63 25.03 -10.90
CA LYS A 43 -3.87 25.28 -9.66
C LYS A 43 -2.36 25.12 -9.81
N TYR A 44 -1.86 24.77 -11.00
CA TYR A 44 -0.44 24.47 -11.22
C TYR A 44 0.13 25.34 -12.35
N THR A 45 0.99 26.31 -12.01
CA THR A 45 1.91 26.93 -12.98
C THR A 45 2.92 25.86 -13.42
N PRO A 46 2.98 25.47 -14.70
CA PRO A 46 3.77 24.33 -15.12
C PRO A 46 5.24 24.73 -15.28
N SER A 47 6.03 24.63 -14.20
CA SER A 47 7.47 24.86 -14.28
C SER A 47 8.33 23.59 -14.36
N HIS A 48 7.79 22.36 -14.28
CA HIS A 48 8.66 21.16 -14.23
C HIS A 48 8.18 19.83 -14.85
N THR A 49 7.20 19.78 -15.75
CA THR A 49 6.83 18.52 -16.44
C THR A 49 7.25 18.46 -17.92
N ARG A 50 8.30 19.20 -18.30
CA ARG A 50 8.91 19.11 -19.64
C ARG A 50 9.88 17.92 -19.76
N PHE A 51 9.41 16.72 -19.40
CA PHE A 51 9.97 15.48 -19.94
C PHE A 51 8.85 14.67 -20.58
N GLN A 52 8.58 15.02 -21.84
CA GLN A 52 8.46 14.07 -22.94
C GLN A 52 7.55 12.85 -22.66
N ARG A 53 6.24 13.10 -22.54
CA ARG A 53 5.22 12.11 -22.93
C ARG A 53 5.23 11.99 -24.45
N GLY A 54 6.28 11.36 -24.97
CA GLY A 54 6.56 11.35 -26.40
C GLY A 54 7.61 10.32 -26.78
N SER A 55 7.57 9.11 -26.21
CA SER A 55 8.20 7.91 -26.78
C SER A 55 7.84 6.67 -25.96
N SER A 56 6.72 6.02 -26.29
CA SER A 56 6.63 4.55 -26.15
C SER A 56 5.70 4.02 -27.24
N SER A 57 6.29 3.33 -28.19
CA SER A 57 5.66 2.68 -29.34
C SER A 57 5.22 1.24 -29.00
N ILE A 58 4.98 0.89 -27.73
CA ILE A 58 4.60 -0.47 -27.34
C ILE A 58 3.10 -0.72 -27.64
N ARG A 59 2.92 -1.38 -28.80
CA ARG A 59 1.84 -2.30 -29.20
C ARG A 59 0.45 -1.73 -29.53
N ARG A 60 0.36 -1.26 -30.77
CA ARG A 60 -0.71 -1.72 -31.68
C ARG A 60 -0.63 -3.25 -31.81
N ARG A 61 -1.65 -3.95 -31.31
CA ARG A 61 -2.13 -5.32 -31.62
C ARG A 61 -3.19 -5.55 -30.50
N PHE A 62 -4.50 -5.54 -30.72
CA PHE A 62 -5.27 -6.29 -31.70
C PHE A 62 -6.60 -5.56 -32.02
N ARG A 63 -6.82 -5.27 -33.30
CA ARG A 63 -8.12 -5.25 -33.99
C ARG A 63 -7.78 -5.85 -35.35
N THR A 64 -8.27 -7.02 -35.73
CA THR A 64 -9.55 -7.30 -36.39
C THR A 64 -9.62 -8.86 -36.43
N ALA A 65 -10.69 -9.54 -36.06
CA ALA A 65 -11.80 -9.83 -36.97
C ALA A 65 -13.00 -10.47 -36.23
N THR A 66 -14.19 -9.94 -36.56
CA THR A 66 -15.46 -10.63 -36.86
C THR A 66 -16.03 -11.72 -35.93
N GLU A 67 -17.14 -11.32 -35.27
CA GLU A 67 -18.45 -11.98 -35.27
C GLU A 67 -18.58 -13.42 -34.74
N ALA A 68 -19.13 -13.56 -33.52
CA ALA A 68 -20.29 -14.42 -33.24
C ALA A 68 -20.79 -14.20 -31.80
N ALA A 69 -21.95 -13.55 -31.72
CA ALA A 69 -23.08 -13.72 -30.82
C ALA A 69 -22.92 -14.25 -29.36
N PHE A 70 -23.89 -13.76 -28.57
CA PHE A 70 -24.55 -14.40 -27.42
C PHE A 70 -24.38 -13.73 -26.04
N THR A 71 -25.35 -12.86 -25.79
CA THR A 71 -26.27 -12.96 -24.64
C THR A 71 -25.85 -12.27 -23.33
N SER A 72 -26.58 -11.17 -23.08
CA SER A 72 -26.99 -10.61 -21.77
C SER A 72 -25.90 -10.17 -20.79
N THR A 73 -25.75 -8.84 -20.76
CA THR A 73 -25.29 -8.04 -19.62
C THR A 73 -26.19 -8.25 -18.41
N PRO A 74 -25.67 -8.61 -17.21
CA PRO A 74 -26.27 -8.18 -15.97
C PRO A 74 -25.63 -6.87 -15.53
N ALA A 75 -26.50 -5.96 -15.10
CA ALA A 75 -26.17 -4.63 -14.63
C ALA A 75 -25.19 -4.63 -13.45
N ALA A 76 -24.35 -3.60 -13.42
CA ALA A 76 -23.38 -3.29 -12.40
C ALA A 76 -23.98 -3.34 -10.98
N GLY A 77 -23.62 -4.38 -10.24
CA GLY A 77 -23.73 -4.39 -8.78
C GLY A 77 -22.62 -3.54 -8.21
N VAL A 78 -22.91 -2.27 -7.92
CA VAL A 78 -22.02 -1.45 -7.11
C VAL A 78 -22.13 -1.96 -5.67
N SER A 79 -21.26 -2.91 -5.30
CA SER A 79 -21.03 -3.21 -3.90
C SER A 79 -20.18 -2.09 -3.32
N HIS A 80 -20.85 -1.00 -2.93
CA HIS A 80 -20.28 -0.05 -1.99
C HIS A 80 -20.07 -0.80 -0.68
N VAL A 81 -18.88 -1.37 -0.48
CA VAL A 81 -18.41 -1.65 0.87
C VAL A 81 -18.30 -0.29 1.53
N ALA A 82 -19.34 0.08 2.25
CA ALA A 82 -19.32 1.22 3.15
C ALA A 82 -18.23 0.91 4.17
N THR A 83 -17.06 1.51 4.01
CA THR A 83 -16.03 1.55 5.03
C THR A 83 -16.69 2.12 6.28
N PRO A 84 -16.86 1.35 7.37
CA PRO A 84 -17.38 1.92 8.60
C PRO A 84 -16.41 3.01 9.02
N THR A 85 -16.88 4.26 9.04
CA THR A 85 -16.21 5.36 9.73
C THR A 85 -16.31 5.08 11.22
N VAL A 86 -15.53 4.11 11.69
CA VAL A 86 -15.18 4.06 13.10
C VAL A 86 -14.37 5.33 13.34
N PRO A 87 -14.79 6.20 14.28
CA PRO A 87 -13.90 7.26 14.74
C PRO A 87 -12.64 6.53 15.24
N GLU A 88 -11.55 6.72 14.50
CA GLU A 88 -10.22 6.25 14.85
C GLU A 88 -9.84 7.04 16.12
N ASP A 89 -10.22 6.47 17.26
CA ASP A 89 -10.00 6.98 18.62
C ASP A 89 -8.50 7.23 18.85
N ASP A 90 -8.06 8.43 18.47
CA ASP A 90 -7.15 9.36 19.15
C ASP A 90 -6.03 8.79 20.07
N ASN A 91 -5.42 7.65 19.75
CA ASN A 91 -4.21 7.21 20.48
C ASN A 91 -3.14 6.45 19.67
N GLU A 92 -3.07 6.64 18.35
CA GLU A 92 -1.88 6.33 17.54
C GLU A 92 -0.73 7.36 17.74
N ALA A 93 -0.93 8.38 18.59
CA ALA A 93 -0.05 9.55 18.71
C ALA A 93 1.25 9.32 19.51
N ILE A 94 1.39 8.19 20.21
CA ILE A 94 2.67 7.77 20.81
C ILE A 94 2.90 6.32 20.40
N ASP A 95 3.67 6.12 19.34
CA ASP A 95 4.25 4.81 19.08
C ASP A 95 4.98 4.37 20.36
N SER A 96 4.43 3.37 21.06
CA SER A 96 5.03 2.78 22.28
C SER A 96 6.54 2.62 22.07
N ASP A 97 7.36 2.94 23.07
CA ASP A 97 8.82 2.83 22.96
C ASP A 97 9.25 1.43 22.48
N PHE A 98 8.50 0.40 22.87
CA PHE A 98 8.66 -0.97 22.39
C PHE A 98 8.40 -1.12 20.89
N TYR A 99 7.38 -0.43 20.37
CA TYR A 99 7.10 -0.39 18.95
C TYR A 99 8.22 0.31 18.16
N LEU A 100 8.69 1.46 18.63
CA LEU A 100 9.78 2.19 17.99
C LEU A 100 11.08 1.36 17.97
N LEU A 101 11.42 0.72 19.09
CA LEU A 101 12.56 -0.19 19.18
C LEU A 101 12.38 -1.38 18.22
N ALA A 102 11.21 -2.04 18.22
CA ALA A 102 10.95 -3.16 17.33
C ALA A 102 11.01 -2.76 15.86
N LYS A 103 10.56 -1.56 15.50
CA LYS A 103 10.67 -1.02 14.15
C LYS A 103 12.12 -0.83 13.73
N SER A 104 12.99 -0.31 14.61
CA SER A 104 14.43 -0.21 14.32
C SER A 104 15.06 -1.58 14.03
N TYR A 105 14.73 -2.62 14.81
CA TYR A 105 15.15 -3.98 14.52
C TYR A 105 14.58 -4.52 13.21
N PHE A 106 13.31 -4.21 12.92
CA PHE A 106 12.68 -4.61 11.67
C PHE A 106 13.40 -3.99 10.45
N ASP A 107 13.75 -2.70 10.53
CA ASP A 107 14.42 -1.96 9.47
C ASP A 107 15.86 -2.48 9.24
N CYS A 108 16.53 -2.95 10.29
CA CYS A 108 17.81 -3.66 10.22
C CYS A 108 17.69 -5.14 9.78
N ARG A 109 16.49 -5.62 9.43
CA ARG A 109 16.17 -7.02 9.07
C ARG A 109 16.40 -8.04 10.20
N GLU A 110 16.46 -7.58 11.44
CA GLU A 110 16.62 -8.40 12.63
C GLU A 110 15.27 -8.89 13.16
N TYR A 111 14.55 -9.64 12.33
CA TYR A 111 13.14 -9.97 12.58
C TYR A 111 12.92 -10.75 13.89
N ARG A 112 13.84 -11.66 14.28
CA ARG A 112 13.74 -12.41 15.54
C ARG A 112 13.78 -11.50 16.78
N ARG A 113 14.53 -10.40 16.72
CA ARG A 113 14.60 -9.43 17.83
C ARG A 113 13.34 -8.56 17.86
N ALA A 114 12.87 -8.12 16.71
CA ALA A 114 11.62 -7.37 16.59
C ALA A 114 10.43 -8.13 17.17
N THR A 115 10.31 -9.43 16.88
CA THR A 115 9.21 -10.27 17.41
C THR A 115 9.27 -10.42 18.92
N HIS A 116 10.47 -10.57 19.48
CA HIS A 116 10.70 -10.76 20.91
C HIS A 116 10.33 -9.52 21.74
N VAL A 117 10.65 -8.32 21.24
CA VAL A 117 10.29 -7.04 21.90
C VAL A 117 8.78 -6.84 21.95
N LEU A 118 8.04 -7.31 20.93
CA LEU A 118 6.59 -7.11 20.82
C LEU A 118 5.75 -8.24 21.44
N ARG A 119 6.35 -9.22 22.12
CA ARG A 119 5.63 -10.42 22.63
C ARG A 119 4.50 -10.10 23.62
N ASP A 120 4.65 -9.04 24.41
CA ASP A 120 3.69 -8.65 25.44
C ASP A 120 2.82 -7.45 25.01
N GLN A 121 3.01 -6.96 23.78
CA GLN A 121 2.27 -5.82 23.25
C GLN A 121 0.92 -6.27 22.66
N THR A 122 -0.15 -5.57 23.03
CA THR A 122 -1.53 -5.86 22.59
C THR A 122 -2.06 -4.89 21.53
N GLY A 123 -1.33 -3.80 21.26
CA GLY A 123 -1.72 -2.81 20.25
C GLY A 123 -1.79 -3.42 18.85
N LYS A 124 -2.81 -3.05 18.07
CA LYS A 124 -3.07 -3.62 16.73
C LYS A 124 -1.85 -3.52 15.81
N LYS A 125 -1.15 -2.38 15.82
CA LYS A 125 0.09 -2.12 15.05
C LYS A 125 1.24 -3.04 15.49
N ALA A 126 1.43 -3.18 16.81
CA ALA A 126 2.47 -4.03 17.39
C ALA A 126 2.22 -5.52 17.14
N VAL A 127 0.98 -5.99 17.35
CA VAL A 127 0.60 -7.39 17.08
C VAL A 127 0.77 -7.71 15.60
N PHE A 128 0.35 -6.82 14.70
CA PHE A 128 0.57 -6.97 13.26
C PHE A 128 2.06 -7.10 12.94
N LEU A 129 2.90 -6.17 13.40
CA LEU A 129 4.32 -6.17 13.10
C LEU A 129 5.02 -7.41 13.67
N ARG A 130 4.62 -7.88 14.85
CA ARG A 130 5.10 -9.14 15.44
C ARG A 130 4.79 -10.33 14.55
N CYS A 131 3.55 -10.49 14.12
CA CYS A 131 3.13 -11.60 13.25
C CYS A 131 3.85 -11.53 11.89
N TYR A 132 3.99 -10.32 11.33
CA TYR A 132 4.68 -10.14 10.06
C TYR A 132 6.17 -10.47 10.14
N ALA A 133 6.85 -10.00 11.19
CA ALA A 133 8.25 -10.34 11.42
C ALA A 133 8.44 -11.85 11.67
N LEU A 134 7.54 -12.52 12.41
CA LEU A 134 7.54 -13.97 12.58
C LEU A 134 7.42 -14.70 11.24
N PHE A 135 6.50 -14.27 10.37
CA PHE A 135 6.35 -14.82 9.03
C PHE A 135 7.64 -14.73 8.22
N LEU A 136 8.34 -13.58 8.26
CA LEU A 136 9.61 -13.40 7.56
C LEU A 136 10.73 -14.28 8.14
N VAL A 137 10.79 -14.49 9.46
CA VAL A 137 11.73 -15.45 10.08
C VAL A 137 11.46 -16.86 9.60
N CYS A 138 10.21 -17.33 9.69
CA CYS A 138 9.85 -18.69 9.31
C CYS A 138 10.08 -18.95 7.82
N LEU A 139 9.79 -17.97 6.95
CA LEU A 139 10.08 -18.07 5.53
C LEU A 139 11.59 -18.22 5.30
N LEU A 140 12.43 -17.43 5.96
CA LEU A 140 13.89 -17.54 5.82
C LEU A 140 14.42 -18.88 6.35
N SER A 141 13.90 -19.37 7.48
CA SER A 141 14.33 -20.65 8.07
C SER A 141 13.93 -21.87 7.24
N SER A 142 12.85 -21.82 6.47
CA SER A 142 12.48 -22.93 5.57
C SER A 142 13.27 -22.93 4.26
N PHE A 143 13.84 -21.80 3.85
CA PHE A 143 14.68 -21.70 2.65
C PHE A 143 16.18 -21.91 2.91
N LEU A 144 16.65 -21.73 4.15
CA LEU A 144 18.06 -21.91 4.52
C LEU A 144 18.59 -23.37 4.62
N PRO A 145 17.81 -24.44 4.91
CA PRO A 145 18.34 -25.80 5.01
C PRO A 145 18.76 -26.42 3.66
N ILE A 146 18.63 -25.67 2.55
CA ILE A 146 19.00 -26.12 1.20
C ILE A 146 20.42 -25.61 0.81
N CYS A 147 21.04 -24.74 1.61
CA CYS A 147 22.31 -24.09 1.24
C CYS A 147 23.47 -24.30 2.23
N THR A 148 23.45 -25.37 3.04
CA THR A 148 24.59 -25.79 3.87
C THR A 148 25.06 -27.17 3.50
#